data_AF-A0AAU5CVP2-F1
#
_entry.id   AF-A0AAU5CVP2-F1
#
_cell.length_a   1.000
_cell.length_b   1.000
_cell.length_c   1.000
_cell.angle_alpha   90.00
_cell.angle_beta   90.00
_cell.angle_gamma   90.00
#
_symmetry.space_group_name_H-M   'P 1'
#
loop_
_entity.id
_entity.type
_entity.pdbx_description
1 polymer ?
#
loop_
_entity_poly.entity_id
_entity_poly.type
_entity_poly.pdbx_seq_one_letter_code
_entity_poly.pdbx_strand_id
1 'polypeptide(L)'
;MGHLDHATFGWLTPLLSYAMACIGAALGLSCTVRALDTTGRSRRNWLITAASAIGSGIWTMHFVAMLGFGVYGTDIRYNVTLTFLSLLGAMVVVGGGVFAVGYSRDRTRALLLGGVATGLGVASMHYLGMAALRLHGSIHYDPLKVVLSVVIAVIAATAALWAALNIRSTRAVALASLVMGAAVSSMHYTGMLAVTVQVTPSGAALHGATAMQFIFPLAVGLGSYLFLTSAFVALSPTAPERAAYTHAEHAQAPSEAAATATAARGPDLRSRRAARSPDAPPVGIR
;
A
#
# COMPACT_ATOMS: atom_id res chain seq x y z
N MET A 1 -5.73 27.60 -29.49
CA MET A 1 -5.15 26.44 -28.77
C MET A 1 -5.08 26.83 -27.30
N GLY A 2 -5.67 26.05 -26.39
CA GLY A 2 -5.53 26.33 -24.95
C GLY A 2 -4.12 25.96 -24.51
N HIS A 3 -3.43 26.87 -23.82
CA HIS A 3 -2.17 26.53 -23.17
C HIS A 3 -2.44 25.54 -22.04
N LEU A 4 -1.66 24.45 -22.01
CA LEU A 4 -1.69 23.46 -20.93
C LEU A 4 -0.68 23.88 -19.86
N ASP A 5 -1.16 24.36 -18.73
CA ASP A 5 -0.32 24.48 -17.53
C ASP A 5 -0.46 23.20 -16.72
N HIS A 6 0.62 22.41 -16.66
CA HIS A 6 0.71 21.21 -15.80
C HIS A 6 1.00 21.56 -14.32
N ALA A 7 1.05 22.86 -14.02
CA ALA A 7 1.50 23.44 -12.76
C ALA A 7 0.65 24.68 -12.41
N THR A 8 -0.68 24.61 -12.52
CA THR A 8 -1.56 25.73 -12.12
C THR A 8 -1.34 26.16 -10.65
N PHE A 9 -0.83 25.25 -9.80
CA PHE A 9 -0.40 25.51 -8.42
C PHE A 9 1.14 25.45 -8.24
N GLY A 10 1.91 25.60 -9.31
CA GLY A 10 3.37 25.40 -9.32
C GLY A 10 3.80 23.93 -9.23
N TRP A 11 5.05 23.68 -8.81
CA TRP A 11 5.62 22.34 -8.67
C TRP A 11 5.01 21.49 -7.55
N LEU A 12 4.12 22.06 -6.75
CA LEU A 12 3.52 21.39 -5.59
C LEU A 12 2.69 20.17 -6.01
N THR A 13 1.82 20.30 -7.01
CA THR A 13 0.93 19.19 -7.42
C THR A 13 1.70 18.02 -8.03
N PRO A 14 2.68 18.20 -8.94
CA PRO A 14 3.56 17.11 -9.37
C PRO A 14 4.33 16.44 -8.23
N LEU A 15 4.86 17.23 -7.29
CA LEU A 15 5.65 16.70 -6.18
C LEU A 15 4.79 15.87 -5.22
N LEU A 16 3.61 16.37 -4.84
CA LEU A 16 2.67 15.63 -4.01
C LEU A 16 2.16 14.37 -4.71
N SER A 17 1.84 14.47 -5.99
CA SER A 17 1.45 13.35 -6.83
C SER A 17 2.54 12.25 -6.81
N TYR A 18 3.79 12.62 -7.08
CA TYR A 18 4.94 11.70 -7.03
C TYR A 18 5.12 11.08 -5.63
N ALA A 19 5.00 11.87 -4.56
CA ALA A 19 5.09 11.36 -3.20
C ALA A 19 4.01 10.31 -2.91
N MET A 20 2.77 10.52 -3.37
CA MET A 20 1.69 9.56 -3.20
C MET A 20 1.95 8.24 -3.94
N ALA A 21 2.52 8.30 -5.15
CA ALA A 21 2.94 7.08 -5.85
C ALA A 21 4.09 6.37 -5.12
N CYS A 22 5.08 7.09 -4.60
CA CYS A 22 6.17 6.50 -3.81
C CYS A 22 5.65 5.79 -2.55
N ILE A 23 4.71 6.40 -1.83
CA ILE A 23 4.10 5.82 -0.62
C ILE A 23 3.32 4.56 -0.98
N GLY A 24 2.47 4.62 -2.01
CA GLY A 24 1.72 3.45 -2.49
C GLY A 24 2.62 2.30 -2.93
N ALA A 25 3.70 2.61 -3.65
CA ALA A 25 4.72 1.65 -4.07
C ALA A 25 5.44 1.01 -2.86
N ALA A 26 5.88 1.81 -1.89
CA ALA A 26 6.57 1.33 -0.70
C ALA A 26 5.70 0.41 0.15
N LEU A 27 4.44 0.79 0.35
CA LEU A 27 3.48 -0.02 1.08
C LEU A 27 3.14 -1.31 0.35
N GLY A 28 2.86 -1.21 -0.94
CA GLY A 28 2.61 -2.35 -1.82
C GLY A 28 3.74 -3.37 -1.78
N LEU A 29 4.96 -2.89 -1.96
CA LEU A 29 6.17 -3.71 -1.95
C LEU A 29 6.39 -4.36 -0.58
N SER A 30 6.32 -3.59 0.50
CA SER A 30 6.49 -4.08 1.87
C SER A 30 5.43 -5.14 2.25
N CYS A 31 4.17 -4.90 1.90
CA CYS A 31 3.08 -5.85 2.14
C CYS A 31 3.24 -7.11 1.28
N THR A 32 3.65 -6.98 0.02
CA THR A 32 3.88 -8.14 -0.86
C THR A 32 5.04 -9.00 -0.34
N VAL A 33 6.15 -8.40 0.08
CA VAL A 33 7.28 -9.12 0.68
C VAL A 33 6.83 -9.89 1.93
N ARG A 34 6.03 -9.27 2.81
CA ARG A 34 5.45 -9.94 3.99
C ARG A 34 4.46 -11.05 3.64
N ALA A 35 3.71 -10.91 2.56
CA ALA A 35 2.82 -11.95 2.08
C ALA A 35 3.58 -13.21 1.67
N LEU A 36 4.76 -13.04 1.05
CA LEU A 36 5.61 -14.16 0.62
C LEU A 36 6.17 -14.95 1.81
N ASP A 37 6.39 -14.29 2.95
CA ASP A 37 6.91 -14.91 4.18
C ASP A 37 5.81 -15.46 5.11
N THR A 38 4.55 -15.40 4.69
CA THR A 38 3.40 -15.90 5.45
C THR A 38 2.61 -16.93 4.63
N THR A 39 1.72 -17.66 5.30
CA THR A 39 0.86 -18.69 4.69
C THR A 39 -0.62 -18.48 5.03
N GLY A 40 -1.50 -19.18 4.33
CA GLY A 40 -2.94 -19.20 4.60
C GLY A 40 -3.60 -17.81 4.56
N ARG A 41 -4.39 -17.50 5.60
CA ARG A 41 -5.14 -16.24 5.73
C ARG A 41 -4.24 -15.01 5.85
N SER A 42 -3.08 -15.15 6.51
CA SER A 42 -2.16 -14.02 6.70
C SER A 42 -1.58 -13.56 5.36
N ARG A 43 -1.15 -14.50 4.50
CA ARG A 43 -0.70 -14.20 3.12
C ARG A 43 -1.77 -13.43 2.36
N ARG A 44 -3.00 -13.95 2.35
CA ARG A 44 -4.12 -13.32 1.64
C ARG A 44 -4.35 -11.89 2.11
N ASN A 45 -4.37 -11.65 3.42
CA ASN A 45 -4.59 -10.32 3.98
C ASN A 45 -3.49 -9.34 3.58
N TRP A 46 -2.22 -9.77 3.60
CA TRP A 46 -1.10 -8.94 3.13
C TRP A 46 -1.18 -8.60 1.64
N LEU A 47 -1.59 -9.53 0.79
CA LEU A 47 -1.79 -9.25 -0.64
C LEU A 47 -2.97 -8.31 -0.90
N ILE A 48 -4.05 -8.42 -0.12
CA ILE A 48 -5.18 -7.47 -0.19
C ILE A 48 -4.70 -6.06 0.18
N THR A 49 -3.99 -5.92 1.31
CA THR A 49 -3.42 -4.63 1.73
C THR A 49 -2.42 -4.08 0.71
N ALA A 50 -1.61 -4.93 0.09
CA ALA A 50 -0.70 -4.53 -0.98
C ALA A 50 -1.47 -3.98 -2.19
N ALA A 51 -2.49 -4.70 -2.66
CA ALA A 51 -3.30 -4.31 -3.81
C ALA A 51 -4.07 -3.01 -3.56
N SER A 52 -4.69 -2.86 -2.39
CA SER A 52 -5.41 -1.64 -2.02
C SER A 52 -4.47 -0.45 -1.85
N ALA A 53 -3.27 -0.64 -1.28
CA ALA A 53 -2.28 0.42 -1.14
C ALA A 53 -1.71 0.88 -2.49
N ILE A 54 -1.35 -0.05 -3.38
CA ILE A 54 -0.86 0.29 -4.72
C ILE A 54 -1.97 0.99 -5.51
N GLY A 55 -3.17 0.41 -5.55
CA GLY A 55 -4.31 1.00 -6.26
C GLY A 55 -4.65 2.41 -5.77
N SER A 56 -4.70 2.60 -4.45
CA SER A 56 -4.94 3.92 -3.84
C SER A 56 -3.82 4.91 -4.15
N GLY A 57 -2.55 4.50 -4.04
CA GLY A 57 -1.41 5.37 -4.30
C GLY A 57 -1.34 5.84 -5.76
N ILE A 58 -1.56 4.94 -6.72
CA ILE A 58 -1.58 5.27 -8.15
C ILE A 58 -2.78 6.16 -8.47
N TRP A 59 -3.96 5.85 -7.94
CA TRP A 59 -5.16 6.68 -8.15
C TRP A 59 -4.98 8.08 -7.57
N THR A 60 -4.48 8.19 -6.34
CA THR A 60 -4.26 9.49 -5.71
C THR A 60 -3.18 10.27 -6.44
N MET A 61 -2.09 9.62 -6.87
CA MET A 61 -1.08 10.24 -7.74
C MET A 61 -1.73 10.84 -8.98
N HIS A 62 -2.53 10.05 -9.72
CA HIS A 62 -3.19 10.48 -10.95
C HIS A 62 -4.08 11.70 -10.71
N PHE A 63 -4.99 11.64 -9.73
CA PHE A 63 -5.93 12.73 -9.51
C PHE A 63 -5.29 13.97 -8.89
N VAL A 64 -4.28 13.84 -8.03
CA VAL A 64 -3.51 14.99 -7.53
C VAL A 64 -2.75 15.68 -8.66
N ALA A 65 -2.20 14.92 -9.62
CA ALA A 65 -1.62 15.52 -10.83
C ALA A 65 -2.69 16.23 -11.69
N MET A 66 -3.87 15.63 -11.84
CA MET A 66 -5.00 16.22 -12.56
C MET A 66 -5.54 17.51 -11.91
N LEU A 67 -5.41 17.69 -10.58
CA LEU A 67 -5.74 18.97 -9.95
C LEU A 67 -4.83 20.11 -10.43
N GLY A 68 -3.61 19.78 -10.85
CA GLY A 68 -2.70 20.72 -11.49
C GLY A 68 -2.94 20.93 -12.98
N PHE A 69 -3.88 20.18 -13.59
CA PHE A 69 -4.25 20.29 -15.00
C PHE A 69 -5.46 21.21 -15.15
N GLY A 70 -5.21 22.44 -15.61
CA GLY A 70 -6.24 23.40 -15.96
C GLY A 70 -6.45 23.50 -17.48
N VAL A 71 -7.70 23.71 -17.89
CA VAL A 71 -8.04 24.06 -19.28
C VAL A 71 -8.64 25.46 -19.29
N TYR A 72 -7.98 26.41 -19.94
CA TYR A 72 -8.51 27.76 -20.09
C TYR A 72 -9.82 27.76 -20.89
N GLY A 73 -10.84 28.47 -20.38
CA GLY A 73 -12.11 28.68 -21.07
C GLY A 73 -13.21 27.65 -20.76
N THR A 74 -12.99 26.69 -19.86
CA THR A 74 -14.04 25.79 -19.36
C THR A 74 -13.75 25.35 -17.93
N ASP A 75 -14.81 25.17 -17.15
CA ASP A 75 -14.72 24.44 -15.89
C ASP A 75 -14.51 22.94 -16.15
N ILE A 76 -13.83 22.29 -15.21
CA ILE A 76 -13.65 20.83 -15.19
C ILE A 76 -14.52 20.24 -14.09
N ARG A 77 -15.44 19.36 -14.48
CA ARG A 77 -16.22 18.53 -13.55
C ARG A 77 -15.88 17.06 -13.74
N TYR A 78 -16.24 16.25 -12.75
CA TYR A 78 -15.92 14.83 -12.71
C TYR A 78 -17.19 13.98 -12.61
N ASN A 79 -17.27 12.95 -13.43
CA ASN A 79 -18.26 11.90 -13.29
C ASN A 79 -17.88 10.99 -12.11
N VAL A 80 -18.63 11.12 -11.01
CA VAL A 80 -18.39 10.40 -9.75
C VAL A 80 -18.29 8.89 -9.96
N THR A 81 -19.19 8.30 -10.76
CA THR A 81 -19.22 6.86 -11.01
C THR A 81 -17.97 6.37 -11.71
N LEU A 82 -17.56 7.01 -12.81
CA LEU A 82 -16.35 6.62 -13.55
C LEU A 82 -15.09 6.79 -12.70
N THR A 83 -15.01 7.86 -11.91
CA THR A 83 -13.91 8.09 -10.99
C THR A 83 -13.81 7.00 -9.91
N PHE A 84 -14.93 6.56 -9.35
CA PHE A 84 -14.94 5.43 -8.40
C PHE A 84 -14.61 4.09 -9.09
N LEU A 85 -15.14 3.86 -10.30
CA LEU A 85 -14.83 2.65 -11.07
C LEU A 85 -13.36 2.58 -11.46
N SER A 86 -12.69 3.71 -11.72
CA SER A 86 -11.25 3.72 -11.99
C SER A 86 -10.43 3.31 -10.76
N LEU A 87 -10.82 3.76 -9.56
CA LEU A 87 -10.21 3.33 -8.30
C LEU A 87 -10.38 1.83 -8.07
N LEU A 88 -11.62 1.33 -8.13
CA LEU A 88 -11.92 -0.07 -7.89
C LEU A 88 -11.30 -0.98 -8.94
N GLY A 89 -11.36 -0.58 -10.21
CA GLY A 89 -10.72 -1.29 -11.32
C GLY A 89 -9.22 -1.41 -11.12
N ALA A 90 -8.55 -0.34 -10.68
CA ALA A 90 -7.12 -0.39 -10.35
C ALA A 90 -6.83 -1.40 -9.24
N MET A 91 -7.56 -1.34 -8.12
CA MET A 91 -7.35 -2.24 -6.99
C MET A 91 -7.55 -3.71 -7.39
N VAL A 92 -8.57 -4.02 -8.19
CA VAL A 92 -8.87 -5.38 -8.63
C VAL A 92 -7.80 -5.89 -9.59
N VAL A 93 -7.44 -5.11 -10.61
CA VAL A 93 -6.50 -5.57 -11.65
C VAL A 93 -5.07 -5.66 -11.11
N VAL A 94 -4.63 -4.66 -10.33
CA VAL A 94 -3.34 -4.72 -9.61
C VAL A 94 -3.35 -5.86 -8.61
N GLY A 95 -4.46 -6.08 -7.91
CA GLY A 95 -4.64 -7.21 -7.00
C GLY A 95 -4.44 -8.54 -7.71
N GLY A 96 -5.02 -8.72 -8.90
CA GLY A 96 -4.81 -9.91 -9.73
C GLY A 96 -3.32 -10.19 -10.00
N GLY A 97 -2.53 -9.17 -10.35
CA GLY A 97 -1.09 -9.32 -10.59
C GLY A 97 -0.30 -9.63 -9.33
N VAL A 98 -0.58 -8.94 -8.21
CA VAL A 98 0.07 -9.19 -6.91
C VAL A 98 -0.27 -10.58 -6.37
N PHE A 99 -1.53 -11.03 -6.51
CA PHE A 99 -1.95 -12.38 -6.15
C PHE A 99 -1.33 -13.45 -7.04
N ALA A 100 -1.22 -13.21 -8.35
CA ALA A 100 -0.55 -14.12 -9.26
C ALA A 100 0.90 -14.37 -8.83
N VAL A 101 1.62 -13.31 -8.44
CA VAL A 101 2.99 -13.43 -7.92
C VAL A 101 3.03 -14.08 -6.53
N GLY A 102 2.08 -13.78 -5.65
CA GLY A 102 2.03 -14.32 -4.29
C GLY A 102 1.68 -15.81 -4.18
N TYR A 103 1.01 -16.39 -5.18
CA TYR A 103 0.57 -17.79 -5.18
C TYR A 103 1.18 -18.67 -6.27
N SER A 104 1.78 -18.10 -7.32
CA SER A 104 2.36 -18.92 -8.40
C SER A 104 3.66 -19.62 -7.98
N ARG A 105 3.80 -20.88 -8.42
CA ARG A 105 5.05 -21.64 -8.32
C ARG A 105 6.04 -21.26 -9.44
N ASP A 106 5.53 -20.93 -10.62
CA ASP A 106 6.30 -20.41 -11.75
C ASP A 106 6.39 -18.89 -11.63
N ARG A 107 7.54 -18.41 -11.14
CA ARG A 107 7.79 -16.99 -10.90
C ARG A 107 7.91 -16.20 -12.19
N THR A 108 8.54 -16.77 -13.21
CA THR A 108 8.76 -16.07 -14.49
C THR A 108 7.43 -15.81 -15.19
N ARG A 109 6.58 -16.84 -15.29
CA ARG A 109 5.26 -16.67 -15.91
C ARG A 109 4.36 -15.73 -15.10
N ALA A 110 4.43 -15.79 -13.77
CA ALA A 110 3.67 -14.89 -12.91
C ALA A 110 4.14 -13.43 -13.03
N LEU A 111 5.45 -13.19 -13.20
CA LEU A 111 5.98 -11.85 -13.44
C LEU A 111 5.51 -11.29 -14.79
N LEU A 112 5.56 -12.08 -15.86
CA LEU A 112 5.15 -11.63 -17.18
C LEU A 112 3.63 -11.37 -17.23
N LEU A 113 2.81 -12.34 -16.83
CA LEU A 113 1.36 -12.19 -16.87
C LEU A 113 0.87 -11.16 -15.84
N GLY A 114 1.43 -11.20 -14.62
CA GLY A 114 1.11 -10.24 -13.57
C GLY A 114 1.55 -8.82 -13.92
N GLY A 115 2.71 -8.66 -14.56
CA GLY A 115 3.24 -7.37 -15.00
C GLY A 115 2.41 -6.75 -16.12
N VAL A 116 2.03 -7.55 -17.12
CA VAL A 116 1.10 -7.13 -18.18
C VAL A 116 -0.26 -6.76 -17.58
N ALA A 117 -0.86 -7.63 -16.77
CA ALA A 117 -2.16 -7.37 -16.15
C ALA A 117 -2.14 -6.11 -15.29
N THR A 118 -1.16 -6.00 -14.39
CA THR A 118 -1.00 -4.84 -13.50
C THR A 118 -0.77 -3.56 -14.31
N GLY A 119 0.12 -3.59 -15.30
CA GLY A 119 0.39 -2.43 -16.16
C GLY A 119 -0.83 -1.97 -16.94
N LEU A 120 -1.58 -2.91 -17.52
CA LEU A 120 -2.86 -2.62 -18.17
C LEU A 120 -3.89 -2.06 -17.18
N GLY A 121 -3.92 -2.54 -15.94
CA GLY A 121 -4.77 -1.99 -14.88
C GLY A 121 -4.43 -0.54 -14.54
N VAL A 122 -3.14 -0.21 -14.43
CA VAL A 122 -2.66 1.14 -14.17
C VAL A 122 -2.98 2.08 -15.34
N ALA A 123 -2.73 1.63 -16.58
CA ALA A 123 -3.09 2.40 -17.77
C ALA A 123 -4.62 2.58 -17.89
N SER A 124 -5.39 1.53 -17.64
CA SER A 124 -6.86 1.57 -17.67
C SER A 124 -7.39 2.55 -16.63
N MET A 125 -6.83 2.57 -15.41
CA MET A 125 -7.21 3.55 -14.39
C MET A 125 -6.93 4.98 -14.87
N HIS A 126 -5.74 5.23 -15.45
CA HIS A 126 -5.40 6.54 -15.99
C HIS A 126 -6.42 7.00 -17.05
N TYR A 127 -6.70 6.18 -18.05
CA TYR A 127 -7.60 6.55 -19.14
C TYR A 127 -9.07 6.58 -18.72
N LEU A 128 -9.49 5.75 -17.77
CA LEU A 128 -10.83 5.81 -17.18
C LEU A 128 -11.00 7.06 -16.30
N GLY A 129 -9.93 7.48 -15.61
CA GLY A 129 -9.86 8.76 -14.89
C GLY A 129 -10.00 9.95 -15.84
N MET A 130 -9.32 9.92 -16.98
CA MET A 130 -9.48 10.92 -18.04
C MET A 130 -10.87 10.92 -18.66
N ALA A 131 -11.46 9.74 -18.89
CA ALA A 131 -12.82 9.60 -19.39
C ALA A 131 -13.88 10.10 -18.38
N ALA A 132 -13.54 10.24 -17.11
CA ALA A 132 -14.41 10.82 -16.09
C ALA A 132 -14.51 12.36 -16.19
N LEU A 133 -13.61 13.01 -16.93
CA LEU A 133 -13.63 14.46 -17.12
C LEU A 133 -14.87 14.90 -17.91
N ARG A 134 -15.51 15.95 -17.42
CA ARG A 134 -16.61 16.66 -18.07
C ARG A 134 -16.19 18.12 -18.23
N LEU A 135 -16.10 18.56 -19.47
CA LEU A 135 -15.74 19.91 -19.86
C LEU A 135 -16.53 20.29 -21.12
N HIS A 136 -16.62 21.59 -21.42
CA HIS A 136 -17.27 22.07 -22.64
C HIS A 136 -16.33 21.93 -23.84
N GLY A 137 -16.40 20.78 -24.50
CA GLY A 137 -15.48 20.44 -25.59
C GLY A 137 -15.22 18.94 -25.71
N SER A 138 -14.20 18.59 -26.49
CA SER A 138 -13.79 17.22 -26.72
C SER A 138 -12.30 17.01 -26.41
N ILE A 139 -11.98 15.82 -25.91
CA ILE A 139 -10.62 15.38 -25.62
C ILE A 139 -10.21 14.41 -26.72
N HIS A 140 -9.10 14.72 -27.40
CA HIS A 140 -8.50 13.86 -28.42
C HIS A 140 -7.18 13.30 -27.90
N TYR A 141 -6.85 12.10 -28.36
CA TYR A 141 -5.63 11.39 -27.99
C TYR A 141 -4.78 11.09 -29.22
N ASP A 142 -3.48 11.31 -29.10
CA ASP A 142 -2.49 10.77 -30.03
C ASP A 142 -2.28 9.27 -29.74
N PRO A 143 -2.65 8.35 -30.65
CA PRO A 143 -2.56 6.91 -30.42
C PRO A 143 -1.14 6.43 -30.11
N LEU A 144 -0.12 7.05 -30.70
CA LEU A 144 1.27 6.64 -30.49
C LEU A 144 1.72 6.93 -29.06
N LYS A 145 1.38 8.12 -28.55
CA LYS A 145 1.71 8.50 -27.16
C LYS A 145 0.89 7.70 -26.13
N VAL A 146 -0.34 7.31 -26.48
CA VAL A 146 -1.13 6.38 -25.67
C VAL A 146 -0.46 5.01 -25.58
N VAL A 147 -0.06 4.43 -26.71
CA VAL A 147 0.65 3.14 -26.71
C VAL A 147 1.95 3.24 -25.91
N LEU A 148 2.70 4.33 -26.06
CA LEU A 148 3.93 4.55 -25.29
C LEU A 148 3.67 4.60 -23.78
N SER A 149 2.63 5.30 -23.33
CA SER A 149 2.28 5.33 -21.90
C SER A 149 1.93 3.92 -21.38
N VAL A 150 1.18 3.13 -22.15
CA VAL A 150 0.81 1.76 -21.80
C VAL A 150 2.05 0.86 -21.70
N VAL A 151 3.00 0.99 -22.62
CA VAL A 151 4.27 0.26 -22.57
C VAL A 151 5.06 0.63 -21.30
N ILE A 152 5.15 1.92 -20.96
CA ILE A 152 5.79 2.37 -19.72
C ILE A 152 5.07 1.76 -18.50
N ALA A 153 3.73 1.70 -18.50
CA ALA A 153 2.95 1.10 -17.42
C ALA A 153 3.30 -0.39 -17.21
N VAL A 154 3.38 -1.16 -18.30
CA VAL A 154 3.69 -2.60 -18.26
C VAL A 154 5.12 -2.84 -17.79
N ILE A 155 6.09 -2.06 -18.27
CA ILE A 155 7.48 -2.17 -17.83
C ILE A 155 7.59 -1.82 -16.34
N ALA A 156 6.98 -0.72 -15.91
CA ALA A 156 6.99 -0.27 -14.52
C ALA A 156 6.36 -1.32 -13.59
N ALA A 157 5.20 -1.86 -13.98
CA ALA A 157 4.51 -2.88 -13.21
C ALA A 157 5.30 -4.21 -13.14
N THR A 158 5.93 -4.61 -14.24
CA THR A 158 6.79 -5.81 -14.26
C THR A 158 8.01 -5.63 -13.36
N ALA A 159 8.66 -4.46 -13.42
CA ALA A 159 9.78 -4.12 -12.54
C ALA A 159 9.37 -4.08 -11.06
N ALA A 160 8.17 -3.56 -10.76
CA ALA A 160 7.61 -3.54 -9.41
C ALA A 160 7.40 -4.95 -8.83
N LEU A 161 6.80 -5.83 -9.61
CA LEU A 161 6.59 -7.23 -9.20
C LEU A 161 7.91 -7.98 -9.09
N TRP A 162 8.87 -7.71 -9.97
CA TRP A 162 10.23 -8.25 -9.88
C TRP A 162 10.92 -7.78 -8.60
N ALA A 163 10.82 -6.50 -8.25
CA ALA A 163 11.34 -5.94 -7.01
C ALA A 163 10.73 -6.64 -5.79
N ALA A 164 9.42 -6.93 -5.81
CA ALA A 164 8.76 -7.66 -4.72
C ALA A 164 9.27 -9.09 -4.50
N LEU A 165 9.79 -9.73 -5.54
CA LEU A 165 10.36 -11.07 -5.43
C LEU A 165 11.84 -11.07 -5.02
N ASN A 166 12.60 -10.04 -5.39
CA ASN A 166 14.06 -10.04 -5.28
C ASN A 166 14.59 -9.12 -4.17
N ILE A 167 13.82 -8.14 -3.72
CA ILE A 167 14.27 -7.15 -2.75
C ILE A 167 13.70 -7.47 -1.37
N ARG A 168 14.59 -7.57 -0.37
CA ARG A 168 14.23 -7.84 1.04
C ARG A 168 14.67 -6.76 2.03
N SER A 169 15.65 -5.93 1.66
CA SER A 169 16.18 -4.87 2.51
C SER A 169 15.28 -3.64 2.50
N THR A 170 14.99 -3.06 3.67
CA THR A 170 14.18 -1.84 3.82
C THR A 170 14.72 -0.67 3.00
N ARG A 171 16.06 -0.50 2.94
CA ARG A 171 16.70 0.55 2.14
C ARG A 171 16.47 0.34 0.65
N ALA A 172 16.55 -0.90 0.20
CA ALA A 172 16.32 -1.25 -1.20
C ALA A 172 14.82 -1.14 -1.58
N VAL A 173 13.91 -1.46 -0.65
CA VAL A 173 12.46 -1.19 -0.82
C VAL A 173 12.21 0.31 -0.97
N ALA A 174 12.82 1.14 -0.11
CA ALA A 174 12.68 2.60 -0.22
C ALA A 174 13.17 3.12 -1.57
N LEU A 175 14.37 2.72 -2.01
CA LEU A 175 14.91 3.12 -3.31
C LEU A 175 14.05 2.63 -4.48
N ALA A 176 13.64 1.36 -4.46
CA ALA A 176 12.75 0.81 -5.49
C ALA A 176 11.42 1.55 -5.57
N SER A 177 10.88 2.00 -4.44
CA SER A 177 9.63 2.74 -4.38
C SER A 177 9.71 4.12 -5.01
N LEU A 178 10.86 4.81 -4.86
CA LEU A 178 11.13 6.08 -5.55
C LEU A 178 11.18 5.88 -7.07
N VAL A 179 11.91 4.85 -7.52
CA VAL A 179 12.01 4.51 -8.95
C VAL A 179 10.65 4.13 -9.52
N MET A 180 9.87 3.32 -8.79
CA MET A 180 8.52 2.96 -9.17
C MET A 180 7.60 4.19 -9.22
N GLY A 181 7.67 5.08 -8.24
CA GLY A 181 6.95 6.34 -8.25
C GLY A 181 7.25 7.15 -9.51
N ALA A 182 8.54 7.24 -9.88
CA ALA A 182 8.98 7.98 -11.06
C ALA A 182 8.45 7.34 -12.35
N ALA A 183 8.47 6.00 -12.42
CA ALA A 183 7.97 5.26 -13.58
C ALA A 183 6.45 5.44 -13.76
N VAL A 184 5.66 5.37 -12.69
CA VAL A 184 4.20 5.56 -12.77
C VAL A 184 3.87 7.02 -13.08
N SER A 185 4.57 7.99 -12.49
CA SER A 185 4.42 9.41 -12.85
C SER A 185 4.80 9.65 -14.31
N SER A 186 5.87 9.01 -14.81
CA SER A 186 6.27 9.11 -16.23
C SER A 186 5.19 8.57 -17.15
N MET A 187 4.54 7.45 -16.81
CA MET A 187 3.39 6.96 -17.54
C MET A 187 2.26 7.99 -17.58
N HIS A 188 1.90 8.55 -16.42
CA HIS A 188 0.84 9.55 -16.33
C HIS A 188 1.13 10.77 -17.22
N TYR A 189 2.32 11.37 -17.09
CA TYR A 189 2.67 12.55 -17.89
C TYR A 189 2.82 12.22 -19.38
N THR A 190 3.31 11.04 -19.74
CA THR A 190 3.29 10.58 -21.14
C THR A 190 1.86 10.48 -21.68
N GLY A 191 0.92 9.97 -20.86
CA GLY A 191 -0.50 9.94 -21.18
C GLY A 191 -1.09 11.34 -21.34
N MET A 192 -0.70 12.29 -20.48
CA MET A 192 -1.13 13.69 -20.59
C MET A 192 -0.54 14.40 -21.82
N LEU A 193 0.68 14.07 -22.23
CA LEU A 193 1.25 14.58 -23.49
C LEU A 193 0.53 14.07 -24.74
N ALA A 194 -0.27 13.00 -24.61
CA ALA A 194 -1.14 12.51 -25.68
C ALA A 194 -2.41 13.34 -25.85
N VAL A 195 -2.75 14.18 -24.88
CA VAL A 195 -4.05 14.85 -24.79
C VAL A 195 -4.05 16.19 -25.53
N THR A 196 -5.03 16.37 -26.41
CA THR A 196 -5.38 17.68 -26.98
C THR A 196 -6.83 18.00 -26.65
N VAL A 197 -7.07 19.17 -26.05
CA VAL A 197 -8.42 19.62 -25.68
C VAL A 197 -8.90 20.68 -26.66
N GLN A 198 -10.06 20.43 -27.27
CA GLN A 198 -10.76 21.41 -28.10
C GLN A 198 -11.95 21.96 -27.31
N VAL A 199 -11.82 23.20 -26.82
CA VAL A 199 -12.87 23.87 -26.05
C VAL A 199 -13.93 24.42 -27.00
N THR A 200 -15.19 24.13 -26.70
CA THR A 200 -16.35 24.72 -27.38
C THR A 200 -17.12 25.56 -26.36
N PRO A 201 -17.08 26.90 -26.43
CA PRO A 201 -17.75 27.76 -25.46
C PRO A 201 -19.24 27.42 -25.34
N SER A 202 -19.72 27.25 -24.11
CA SER A 202 -21.12 26.95 -23.82
C SER A 202 -21.49 27.53 -22.45
N GLY A 203 -22.69 28.10 -22.37
CA GLY A 203 -23.28 28.58 -21.10
C GLY A 203 -24.09 27.51 -20.35
N ALA A 204 -24.20 26.29 -20.89
CA ALA A 204 -24.91 25.20 -20.23
C ALA A 204 -24.21 24.76 -18.94
N ALA A 205 -24.96 24.28 -17.95
CA ALA A 205 -24.36 23.74 -16.75
C ALA A 205 -23.75 22.35 -17.01
N LEU A 206 -22.45 22.18 -16.76
CA LEU A 206 -21.81 20.86 -16.78
C LEU A 206 -22.34 20.01 -15.61
N HIS A 207 -22.70 18.76 -15.87
CA HIS A 207 -23.04 17.80 -14.83
C HIS A 207 -21.79 17.17 -14.21
N GLY A 208 -21.89 16.73 -12.95
CA GLY A 208 -20.80 16.11 -12.20
C GLY A 208 -20.36 16.95 -11.00
N ALA A 209 -19.38 16.42 -10.26
CA ALA A 209 -18.84 17.07 -9.07
C ALA A 209 -17.64 17.95 -9.43
N THR A 210 -17.41 19.04 -8.69
CA THR A 210 -16.15 19.77 -8.81
C THR A 210 -15.01 19.00 -8.14
N ALA A 211 -13.78 19.35 -8.50
CA ALA A 211 -12.58 18.80 -7.85
C ALA A 211 -12.63 18.93 -6.31
N MET A 212 -13.00 20.11 -5.81
CA MET A 212 -13.04 20.40 -4.37
C MET A 212 -14.16 19.66 -3.63
N GLN A 213 -15.28 19.39 -4.29
CA GLN A 213 -16.40 18.68 -3.68
C GLN A 213 -16.17 17.18 -3.54
N PHE A 214 -15.37 16.59 -4.44
CA PHE A 214 -15.28 15.14 -4.53
C PHE A 214 -13.85 14.59 -4.61
N ILE A 215 -13.05 15.08 -5.55
CA ILE A 215 -11.68 14.58 -5.76
C ILE A 215 -10.80 14.89 -4.55
N PHE A 216 -10.84 16.12 -4.03
CA PHE A 216 -10.00 16.54 -2.92
C PHE A 216 -10.31 15.75 -1.63
N PRO A 217 -11.55 15.63 -1.14
CA PRO A 217 -11.87 14.80 0.03
C PRO A 217 -11.48 13.33 -0.16
N LEU A 218 -11.70 12.77 -1.36
CA LEU A 218 -11.36 11.38 -1.66
C LEU A 218 -9.83 11.16 -1.65
N ALA A 219 -9.06 12.08 -2.24
CA ALA A 219 -7.60 12.05 -2.21
C ALA A 219 -7.04 12.16 -0.79
N VAL A 220 -7.61 13.04 0.04
CA VAL A 220 -7.24 13.18 1.46
C VAL A 220 -7.59 11.92 2.26
N GLY A 221 -8.76 11.32 2.01
CA GLY A 221 -9.17 10.06 2.63
C GLY A 221 -8.24 8.91 2.28
N LEU A 222 -7.90 8.74 1.00
CA LEU A 222 -6.95 7.72 0.54
C LEU A 222 -5.52 7.99 1.02
N GLY A 223 -5.09 9.25 1.08
CA GLY A 223 -3.81 9.64 1.66
C GLY A 223 -3.72 9.31 3.14
N SER A 224 -4.78 9.59 3.90
CA SER A 224 -4.88 9.23 5.33
C SER A 224 -4.86 7.71 5.51
N TYR A 225 -5.59 6.97 4.68
CA TYR A 225 -5.57 5.51 4.66
C TYR A 225 -4.15 4.94 4.40
N LEU A 226 -3.44 5.48 3.42
CA LEU A 226 -2.06 5.07 3.11
C LEU A 226 -1.12 5.37 4.28
N PHE A 227 -1.23 6.57 4.87
CA PHE A 227 -0.43 6.95 6.04
C PHE A 227 -0.65 6.01 7.24
N LEU A 228 -1.91 5.75 7.59
CA LEU A 228 -2.26 4.83 8.69
C LEU A 228 -1.79 3.40 8.42
N THR A 229 -1.96 2.93 7.18
CA THR A 229 -1.47 1.60 6.77
C THR A 229 0.06 1.55 6.85
N SER A 230 0.75 2.63 6.49
CA SER A 230 2.21 2.72 6.62
C SER A 230 2.67 2.67 8.06
N ALA A 231 2.02 3.41 8.96
CA ALA A 231 2.30 3.33 10.38
C ALA A 231 2.07 1.90 10.91
N PHE A 232 0.94 1.28 10.55
CA PHE A 232 0.64 -0.10 10.91
C PHE A 232 1.69 -1.10 10.40
N VAL A 233 2.12 -0.98 9.15
CA VAL A 233 3.16 -1.84 8.55
C VAL A 233 4.51 -1.62 9.23
N ALA A 234 4.89 -0.37 9.51
CA ALA A 234 6.15 -0.03 10.18
C ALA A 234 6.20 -0.54 11.62
N LEU A 235 5.07 -0.50 12.35
CA LEU A 235 4.97 -0.94 13.74
C LEU A 235 4.78 -2.46 13.89
N SER A 236 4.34 -3.15 12.85
CA SER A 236 4.11 -4.60 12.96
C SER A 236 5.44 -5.36 12.89
N PRO A 237 5.71 -6.28 13.83
CA PRO A 237 7.00 -6.94 13.93
C PRO A 237 7.29 -7.83 12.72
N THR A 238 8.54 -7.77 12.25
CA THR A 238 9.04 -8.59 11.15
C THR A 238 9.15 -10.07 11.55
N ALA A 239 9.33 -10.98 10.60
CA ALA A 239 9.46 -12.41 10.91
C ALA A 239 10.62 -12.74 11.88
N PRO A 240 11.83 -12.14 11.75
CA PRO A 240 12.92 -12.34 12.70
C PRO A 240 12.59 -11.81 14.11
N GLU A 241 11.96 -10.65 14.20
CA GLU A 241 11.54 -10.06 15.48
C GLU A 241 10.48 -10.92 16.16
N ARG A 242 9.47 -11.41 15.41
CA ARG A 242 8.47 -12.35 15.94
C ARG A 242 9.12 -13.62 16.48
N ALA A 243 10.08 -14.20 15.76
CA ALA A 243 10.82 -15.36 16.25
C ALA A 243 11.61 -15.04 17.53
N ALA A 244 12.26 -13.87 17.60
CA ALA A 244 12.98 -13.43 18.80
C ALA A 244 12.05 -13.22 20.00
N TYR A 245 10.87 -12.64 19.81
CA TYR A 245 9.86 -12.51 20.86
C TYR A 245 9.36 -13.87 21.36
N THR A 246 9.02 -14.79 20.46
CA THR A 246 8.58 -16.14 20.84
C THR A 246 9.69 -16.92 21.57
N HIS A 247 10.94 -16.78 21.13
CA HIS A 247 12.08 -17.37 21.85
C HIS A 247 12.29 -16.75 23.23
N ALA A 248 12.16 -15.42 23.37
CA ALA A 248 12.26 -14.75 24.66
C ALA A 248 11.14 -15.15 25.63
N GLU A 249 9.90 -15.25 25.13
CA GLU A 249 8.72 -15.68 25.90
C GLU A 249 8.88 -17.13 26.38
N HIS A 250 9.30 -18.03 25.49
CA HIS A 250 9.60 -19.42 25.85
C HIS A 250 10.82 -19.57 26.79
N ALA A 251 11.79 -18.64 26.74
CA ALA A 251 12.94 -18.64 27.66
C ALA A 251 12.58 -18.10 29.05
N GLN A 252 11.59 -17.22 29.16
CA GLN A 252 11.12 -16.65 30.42
C GLN A 252 10.13 -17.56 31.16
N ALA A 253 9.31 -18.33 30.44
CA ALA A 253 8.29 -19.20 31.04
C ALA A 253 8.82 -20.24 32.08
N PRO A 254 9.98 -20.91 31.87
CA PRO A 254 10.56 -21.81 32.88
C PRO A 254 11.05 -21.06 34.13
N SER A 255 11.57 -19.85 33.96
CA SER A 255 12.08 -19.01 35.06
C SER A 255 10.94 -18.48 35.93
N GLU A 256 9.83 -18.05 35.33
CA GLU A 256 8.64 -17.63 36.07
C GLU A 256 7.97 -18.81 36.78
N ALA A 257 7.86 -19.98 36.13
CA ALA A 257 7.32 -21.18 36.77
C ALA A 257 8.17 -21.63 37.98
N ALA A 258 9.51 -21.57 37.87
CA ALA A 258 10.42 -21.88 38.97
C ALA A 258 10.37 -20.83 40.11
N ALA A 259 10.26 -19.55 39.77
CA ALA A 259 10.11 -18.46 40.75
C ALA A 259 8.77 -18.56 41.49
N THR A 260 7.68 -18.89 40.79
CA THR A 260 6.35 -19.09 41.37
C THR A 260 6.33 -20.33 42.27
N ALA A 261 6.97 -21.43 41.86
CA ALA A 261 7.12 -22.63 42.67
C ALA A 261 7.99 -22.42 43.92
N THR A 262 9.00 -21.56 43.84
CA THR A 262 9.87 -21.18 44.97
C THR A 262 9.14 -20.26 45.94
N ALA A 263 8.38 -19.29 45.43
CA ALA A 263 7.54 -18.39 46.24
C ALA A 263 6.42 -19.15 46.97
N ALA A 264 5.82 -20.16 46.34
CA ALA A 264 4.83 -21.03 46.96
C ALA A 264 5.40 -21.98 48.05
N ARG A 265 6.73 -22.10 48.17
CA ARG A 265 7.42 -23.00 49.11
C ARG A 265 8.01 -22.34 50.37
N GLY A 266 7.82 -21.03 50.60
CA GLY A 266 8.29 -20.36 51.83
C GLY A 266 7.18 -20.13 52.86
N PRO A 267 7.44 -20.09 54.19
CA PRO A 267 8.45 -20.77 55.01
C PRO A 267 7.76 -21.64 56.10
N ASP A 268 7.07 -22.72 55.73
CA ASP A 268 6.32 -23.53 56.72
C ASP A 268 7.15 -24.64 57.42
N LEU A 269 8.46 -24.72 57.11
CA LEU A 269 9.35 -25.75 57.65
C LEU A 269 10.05 -25.36 58.97
N ARG A 270 9.97 -24.10 59.40
CA ARG A 270 10.53 -23.67 60.70
C ARG A 270 9.58 -23.85 61.89
N SER A 271 8.26 -23.92 61.67
CA SER A 271 7.26 -24.09 62.74
C SER A 271 7.13 -25.53 63.24
N ARG A 272 7.39 -26.53 62.38
CA ARG A 272 7.21 -27.97 62.73
C ARG A 272 8.35 -28.60 63.53
N ARG A 273 9.53 -27.98 63.62
CA ARG A 273 10.68 -28.57 64.34
C ARG A 273 10.71 -28.21 65.84
N ALA A 274 9.89 -27.24 66.28
CA ALA A 274 9.83 -26.83 67.69
C ALA A 274 8.82 -27.65 68.54
N ALA A 275 8.04 -28.54 67.93
CA ALA A 275 6.93 -29.24 68.60
C ALA A 275 7.20 -30.72 68.96
N ARG A 276 8.44 -31.21 68.91
CA ARG A 276 8.79 -32.57 69.38
C ARG A 276 9.90 -32.51 70.43
N SER A 277 9.50 -32.23 71.67
CA SER A 277 10.24 -32.67 72.86
C SER A 277 9.53 -33.92 73.41
N PRO A 278 10.20 -35.08 73.56
CA PRO A 278 9.67 -36.19 74.33
C PRO A 278 10.18 -36.11 75.77
N ASP A 279 9.30 -35.72 76.69
CA ASP A 279 9.44 -36.03 78.12
C ASP A 279 9.13 -37.51 78.34
N ALA A 280 10.09 -38.28 78.86
CA ALA A 280 9.85 -39.58 79.50
C ALA A 280 10.93 -39.85 80.58
N PRO A 281 10.54 -40.33 81.79
CA PRO A 281 11.39 -40.32 82.98
C PRO A 281 12.28 -41.58 83.14
N PRO A 282 13.37 -41.53 83.93
CA PRO A 282 14.19 -42.71 84.21
C PRO A 282 13.59 -43.58 85.34
N VAL A 283 13.38 -44.86 85.03
CA VAL A 283 13.13 -45.93 86.00
C VAL A 283 14.48 -46.41 86.53
N GLY A 284 14.69 -46.32 87.85
CA GLY A 284 15.85 -46.87 88.53
C GLY A 284 15.61 -48.29 89.04
N ILE A 285 16.59 -49.19 88.85
CA ILE A 285 16.81 -50.40 89.66
C ILE A 285 18.32 -50.71 89.67
N ARG A 286 19.01 -50.28 90.72
CA ARG A 286 19.86 -51.08 91.64
C ARG A 286 20.61 -50.17 92.61
#